data_AF-A0A1Y4CDV0-F1
#
_entry.id   AF-A0A1Y4CDV0-F1
#
_cell.length_a   1.000
_cell.length_b   1.000
_cell.length_c   1.000
_cell.angle_alpha   90.00
_cell.angle_beta   90.00
_cell.angle_gamma   90.00
#
_symmetry.space_group_name_H-M   'P 1'
#
loop_
_entity.id
_entity.type
_entity.pdbx_description
1 polymer ?
#
loop_
_entity_poly.entity_id
_entity_poly.type
_entity_poly.pdbx_seq_one_letter_code
_entity_poly.pdbx_strand_id
1 'polypeptide(L)'
;MANVADLKNELSASMKKADEVSALMREVSTKLEEVQIRMGNALSGTDDKELQNMLNAWVAQARKDAKEITEILPSITSNIGNYVSRL
;
A
#
# COMPACT_ATOMS: atom_id res chain seq x y z
N MET A 1 -31.77 -6.91 -13.93
CA MET A 1 -31.03 -5.65 -14.06
C MET A 1 -30.73 -5.21 -12.64
N ALA A 2 -29.46 -5.04 -12.26
CA ALA A 2 -29.15 -4.44 -10.95
C ALA A 2 -29.73 -3.03 -10.94
N ASN A 3 -30.43 -2.66 -9.87
CA ASN A 3 -30.96 -1.30 -9.72
C ASN A 3 -29.75 -0.37 -9.49
N VAL A 4 -29.80 0.87 -10.00
CA VAL A 4 -28.78 1.92 -9.76
C VAL A 4 -28.42 2.04 -8.28
N ALA A 5 -29.39 1.80 -7.39
CA ALA A 5 -29.17 1.73 -5.94
C ALA A 5 -28.18 0.63 -5.51
N ASP A 6 -28.25 -0.56 -6.10
CA ASP A 6 -27.37 -1.69 -5.78
C ASP A 6 -25.94 -1.38 -6.26
N LEU A 7 -25.80 -0.84 -7.47
CA LEU A 7 -24.51 -0.41 -8.03
C LEU A 7 -23.84 0.68 -7.17
N LYS A 8 -24.63 1.62 -6.63
CA LYS A 8 -24.13 2.66 -5.73
C LYS A 8 -23.66 2.11 -4.39
N ASN A 9 -24.34 1.09 -3.87
CA ASN A 9 -23.95 0.40 -2.64
C ASN A 9 -22.66 -0.41 -2.84
N GLU A 10 -22.56 -1.15 -3.94
CA GLU A 10 -21.35 -1.91 -4.29
C GLU A 10 -20.13 -1.00 -4.48
N LEU A 11 -20.31 0.15 -5.16
CA LEU A 11 -19.27 1.17 -5.28
C LEU A 11 -18.81 1.68 -3.92
N SER A 12 -19.75 2.05 -3.05
CA SER A 12 -19.42 2.58 -1.72
C SER A 12 -18.64 1.56 -0.89
N ALA A 13 -18.98 0.27 -1.00
CA ALA A 13 -18.23 -0.81 -0.38
C ALA A 13 -16.82 -0.97 -0.99
N SER A 14 -16.68 -0.82 -2.31
CA SER A 14 -15.38 -0.88 -3.00
C SER A 14 -14.48 0.30 -2.64
N MET A 15 -15.03 1.51 -2.51
CA MET A 15 -14.27 2.68 -2.06
C MET A 15 -13.77 2.50 -0.63
N LYS A 16 -14.63 1.99 0.27
CA LYS A 16 -14.22 1.68 1.65
C LYS A 16 -13.08 0.67 1.70
N LYS A 17 -13.14 -0.40 0.89
CA LYS A 17 -12.04 -1.38 0.79
C LYS A 17 -10.74 -0.74 0.29
N ALA A 18 -10.82 0.20 -0.65
CA ALA A 18 -9.64 0.90 -1.14
C ALA A 18 -9.00 1.79 -0.07
N ASP A 19 -9.81 2.44 0.78
CA ASP A 19 -9.32 3.19 1.94
C ASP A 19 -8.66 2.25 2.96
N GLU A 20 -9.26 1.09 3.23
CA GLU A 20 -8.69 0.05 4.11
C GLU A 20 -7.34 -0.46 3.59
N VAL A 21 -7.22 -0.75 2.28
CA VAL A 21 -5.95 -1.16 1.66
C VAL A 21 -4.91 -0.04 1.76
N SER A 22 -5.31 1.21 1.55
CA SER A 22 -4.41 2.36 1.69
C SER A 22 -3.89 2.52 3.12
N ALA A 23 -4.73 2.26 4.12
CA ALA A 23 -4.33 2.27 5.53
C ALA A 23 -3.36 1.13 5.86
N LEU A 24 -3.65 -0.09 5.39
CA LEU A 24 -2.76 -1.25 5.55
C LEU A 24 -1.40 -1.00 4.90
N MET A 25 -1.36 -0.36 3.73
CA MET A 25 -0.08 -0.03 3.07
C MET A 25 0.77 0.96 3.86
N ARG A 26 0.14 1.94 4.51
CA ARG A 26 0.86 2.83 5.43
C ARG A 26 1.44 2.07 6.61
N GLU A 27 0.67 1.13 7.19
CA GLU A 27 1.15 0.30 8.29
C GLU A 27 2.33 -0.60 7.88
N VAL A 28 2.25 -1.23 6.70
CA VAL A 28 3.36 -2.03 6.15
C VAL A 28 4.60 -1.15 5.94
N SER A 29 4.44 0.05 5.40
CA SER A 29 5.55 1.00 5.24
C SER A 29 6.20 1.31 6.58
N THR A 30 5.43 1.63 7.63
CA THR A 30 5.96 1.90 8.98
C THR A 30 6.71 0.69 9.55
N LYS A 31 6.13 -0.51 9.46
CA LYS A 31 6.76 -1.76 9.93
C LYS A 31 8.07 -2.05 9.19
N LEU A 32 8.14 -1.76 7.89
CA LEU A 32 9.39 -1.87 7.12
C LEU A 32 10.47 -0.94 7.65
N GLU A 33 10.14 0.29 8.06
CA GLU A 33 11.11 1.20 8.68
C GLU A 33 11.61 0.65 10.02
N GLU A 34 10.71 0.13 10.86
CA GLU A 34 11.09 -0.48 12.14
C GLU A 34 12.00 -1.68 11.96
N VAL A 35 11.70 -2.55 10.99
CA VAL A 35 12.55 -3.70 10.64
C VAL A 35 13.92 -3.22 10.16
N GLN A 36 13.97 -2.22 9.29
CA GLN A 36 15.22 -1.64 8.80
C GLN A 36 16.09 -1.11 9.96
N ILE A 37 15.49 -0.40 10.91
CA ILE A 37 16.20 0.14 12.09
C ILE A 37 16.70 -0.98 12.99
N ARG A 38 15.83 -1.93 13.36
CA ARG A 38 16.19 -3.04 14.26
C ARG A 38 17.30 -3.90 13.66
N MET A 39 17.23 -4.16 12.36
CA MET A 39 18.24 -4.95 11.66
C MET A 39 19.52 -4.15 11.41
N GLY A 40 19.45 -2.85 11.13
CA GLY A 40 20.62 -1.97 11.08
C GLY A 40 21.40 -1.99 12.41
N ASN A 41 20.68 -1.94 13.54
CA ASN A 41 21.27 -2.05 14.88
C ASN A 41 21.82 -3.45 15.19
N ALA A 42 21.19 -4.51 14.68
CA ALA A 42 21.71 -5.88 14.83
C ALA A 42 22.96 -6.12 13.96
N LEU A 43 22.97 -5.54 12.75
CA LEU A 43 24.06 -5.68 11.78
C LEU A 43 25.22 -4.72 12.02
N SER A 44 25.07 -3.67 12.83
CA SER A 44 26.19 -2.78 13.17
C SER A 44 27.30 -3.46 13.98
N GLY A 45 27.04 -4.66 14.50
CA GLY A 45 28.03 -5.52 15.17
C GLY A 45 28.57 -6.67 14.30
N THR A 46 28.14 -6.79 13.04
CA THR A 46 28.60 -7.82 12.10
C THR A 46 29.24 -7.16 10.88
N ASP A 47 30.44 -7.60 10.48
CA ASP A 47 31.19 -7.07 9.33
C ASP A 47 30.59 -7.42 7.96
N ASP A 48 29.35 -7.88 7.93
CA ASP A 48 28.69 -8.40 6.74
C ASP A 48 27.96 -7.29 5.96
N LYS A 49 28.78 -6.48 5.27
CA LYS A 49 28.33 -5.43 4.35
C LYS A 49 27.37 -5.93 3.27
N GLU A 50 27.49 -7.20 2.88
CA GLU A 50 26.66 -7.80 1.84
C GLU A 50 25.23 -8.00 2.34
N LEU A 51 25.09 -8.49 3.58
CA LEU A 51 23.81 -8.56 4.30
C LEU A 51 23.15 -7.18 4.49
N GLN A 52 23.93 -6.16 4.87
CA GLN A 52 23.41 -4.79 5.00
C GLN A 52 22.89 -4.24 3.65
N ASN A 53 23.60 -4.51 2.56
CA ASN A 53 23.21 -4.06 1.22
C ASN A 53 21.96 -4.80 0.70
N MET A 54 21.90 -6.12 0.87
CA MET A 54 20.72 -6.92 0.50
C MET A 54 19.47 -6.46 1.25
N LEU A 55 19.63 -6.15 2.54
CA LEU A 55 18.53 -5.67 3.36
C LEU A 55 18.01 -4.31 2.91
N ASN A 56 18.91 -3.36 2.68
CA ASN A 56 18.55 -2.03 2.19
C ASN A 56 17.84 -2.12 0.83
N ALA A 57 18.27 -3.03 -0.05
CA ALA A 57 17.61 -3.27 -1.33
C ALA A 57 16.18 -3.81 -1.16
N TRP A 58 15.98 -4.78 -0.27
CA TRP A 58 14.65 -5.32 0.04
C TRP A 58 13.70 -4.28 0.63
N VAL A 59 14.17 -3.50 1.61
CA VAL A 59 13.35 -2.43 2.21
C VAL A 59 13.02 -1.35 1.19
N ALA A 60 13.97 -0.97 0.32
CA ALA A 60 13.73 0.00 -0.74
C ALA A 60 12.68 -0.50 -1.74
N GLN A 61 12.73 -1.78 -2.14
CA GLN A 61 11.75 -2.36 -3.05
C GLN A 61 10.35 -2.40 -2.41
N ALA A 62 10.25 -2.85 -1.16
CA ALA A 62 8.97 -2.92 -0.46
C ALA A 62 8.34 -1.53 -0.24
N ARG A 63 9.15 -0.49 0.03
CA ARG A 63 8.69 0.91 0.08
C ARG A 63 8.18 1.40 -1.28
N LYS A 64 8.86 1.03 -2.37
CA LYS A 64 8.43 1.38 -3.73
C LYS A 64 7.07 0.76 -4.06
N ASP A 65 6.91 -0.53 -3.79
CA ASP A 65 5.66 -1.25 -4.09
C ASP A 65 4.48 -0.69 -3.27
N ALA A 66 4.71 -0.39 -1.98
CA ALA A 66 3.70 0.23 -1.12
C ALA A 66 3.29 1.63 -1.62
N LYS A 67 4.25 2.41 -2.13
CA LYS A 67 3.99 3.74 -2.70
C LYS A 67 3.17 3.66 -3.98
N GLU A 68 3.56 2.80 -4.93
CA GLU A 68 2.84 2.63 -6.21
C GLU A 68 1.37 2.25 -5.97
N ILE A 69 1.11 1.35 -5.02
CA ILE A 69 -0.26 0.93 -4.69
C ILE A 69 -1.04 2.09 -4.05
N THR A 70 -0.42 2.85 -3.15
CA THR A 70 -1.04 4.03 -2.52
C THR A 70 -1.37 5.13 -3.54
N GLU A 71 -0.60 5.26 -4.61
CA GLU A 71 -0.84 6.26 -5.67
C GLU A 71 -1.92 5.81 -6.68
N ILE A 72 -2.01 4.51 -6.96
CA ILE A 72 -2.95 3.96 -7.96
C ILE A 72 -4.38 3.85 -7.40
N LEU A 73 -4.53 3.45 -6.12
CA LEU A 73 -5.83 3.21 -5.49
C LEU A 73 -6.80 4.41 -5.59
N PRO A 74 -6.39 5.67 -5.32
CA PRO A 74 -7.27 6.83 -5.44
C PRO A 74 -7.76 7.11 -6.88
N SER A 75 -6.92 6.82 -7.88
CA SER A 75 -7.28 6.99 -9.29
C SER A 75 -8.32 5.96 -9.72
N ILE A 76 -8.16 4.70 -9.29
CA ILE A 76 -9.12 3.64 -9.55
C ILE A 76 -10.47 3.97 -8.89
N THR A 77 -10.49 4.37 -7.62
CA THR A 77 -11.74 4.70 -6.93
C THR A 77 -12.43 5.92 -7.52
N SER A 78 -11.68 6.95 -7.93
CA SER A 78 -12.23 8.14 -8.58
C SER A 78 -12.86 7.82 -9.95
N ASN A 79 -12.19 7.01 -10.77
CA ASN A 79 -12.71 6.60 -12.08
C ASN A 79 -14.01 5.80 -11.97
N ILE A 80 -14.08 4.86 -11.01
CA ILE A 80 -15.29 4.08 -10.78
C ILE A 80 -16.41 4.99 -10.21
N GLY A 81 -16.08 5.90 -9.29
CA GLY A 81 -17.02 6.89 -8.75
C GLY A 81 -17.64 7.80 -9.81
N ASN A 82 -16.83 8.25 -10.77
CA ASN A 82 -17.29 9.07 -11.89
C ASN A 82 -18.18 8.29 -12.87
N TYR A 83 -17.87 7.01 -13.12
CA TYR A 83 -18.66 6.15 -14.00
C TYR A 83 -20.06 5.89 -13.43
N VAL A 84 -20.15 5.52 -12.15
CA VAL A 84 -21.43 5.24 -11.49
C VAL A 84 -22.28 6.49 -11.34
N SER A 85 -21.68 7.67 -11.13
CA SER A 85 -22.42 8.93 -11.04
C SER A 85 -23.07 9.38 -12.36
N ARG A 86 -22.71 8.72 -13.48
CA ARG A 86 -23.25 8.98 -14.82
C ARG A 86 -24.29 7.95 -15.27
N LEU A 87 -24.49 6.88 -14.48
CA LEU A 87 -25.55 5.87 -14.67
C LEU A 87 -26.83 6.30 -13.94
#